data_AF-A0A1Y5LLS9-F1
#
_entry.id   AF-A0A1Y5LLS9-F1
#
_cell.length_a   1.000
_cell.length_b   1.000
_cell.length_c   1.000
_cell.angle_alpha   90.00
_cell.angle_beta   90.00
_cell.angle_gamma   90.00
#
_symmetry.space_group_name_H-M   'P 1'
#
loop_
_entity.id
_entity.type
_entity.pdbx_description
1 polymer ?
#
loop_
_entity_poly.entity_id
_entity_poly.type
_entity_poly.pdbx_seq_one_letter_code
_entity_poly.pdbx_strand_id
1 'polypeptide(L)'
;MDADSPDPHSGPVHMEDLLTRAVIEALKAGRSWAHIATQLGVPPPATRDHLTVTDWDWQEAIVAHENARAARLDDQTWPRRSSTSQ
;
A
#
# COMPACT_ATOMS: atom_id res chain seq x y z
N MET A 1 29.95 23.04 -9.33
CA MET A 1 29.39 22.30 -8.18
C MET A 1 27.90 22.43 -8.35
N ASP A 2 27.37 21.58 -9.21
CA ASP A 2 25.96 21.58 -9.56
C ASP A 2 25.25 20.71 -8.54
N ALA A 3 24.29 21.33 -7.86
CA ALA A 3 23.52 20.70 -6.81
C ALA A 3 22.78 19.49 -7.40
N ASP A 4 23.10 18.32 -6.85
CA ASP A 4 22.33 17.09 -6.95
C ASP A 4 20.87 17.44 -6.58
N SER A 5 20.05 17.68 -7.61
CA SER A 5 18.62 17.87 -7.44
C SER A 5 18.02 16.49 -7.24
N PRO A 6 17.36 16.20 -6.11
CA PRO A 6 16.66 14.94 -5.96
C PRO A 6 15.58 14.89 -7.03
N ASP A 7 15.69 13.89 -7.91
CA ASP A 7 14.73 13.65 -8.97
C ASP A 7 13.34 13.43 -8.33
N PRO A 8 12.34 14.30 -8.58
CA PRO A 8 11.00 14.15 -8.01
C PRO A 8 10.24 12.96 -8.61
N HIS A 9 10.87 12.19 -9.52
CA HIS A 9 10.30 11.01 -10.16
C HIS A 9 10.81 9.68 -9.60
N SER A 10 11.30 9.63 -8.36
CA SER A 10 11.23 8.40 -7.56
C SER A 10 9.75 8.08 -7.29
N GLY A 11 9.08 7.62 -8.34
CA GLY A 11 7.63 7.52 -8.44
C GLY A 11 7.04 6.37 -7.62
N PRO A 12 5.70 6.26 -7.58
CA PRO A 12 4.97 5.19 -6.90
C PRO A 12 5.49 3.78 -7.23
N VAL A 13 6.03 3.57 -8.44
CA VAL A 13 6.63 2.31 -8.90
C VAL A 13 7.82 1.86 -8.02
N HIS A 14 8.64 2.80 -7.53
CA HIS A 14 9.76 2.45 -6.65
C HIS A 14 9.28 2.01 -5.25
N MET A 15 8.18 2.58 -4.78
CA MET A 15 7.57 2.23 -3.49
C MET A 15 6.87 0.86 -3.54
N GLU A 16 6.22 0.53 -4.65
CA GLU A 16 5.60 -0.78 -4.89
C GLU A 16 6.63 -1.92 -4.89
N ASP A 17 7.78 -1.71 -5.54
CA ASP A 17 8.88 -2.67 -5.57
C ASP A 17 9.49 -2.89 -4.18
N LEU A 18 9.64 -1.81 -3.40
CA LEU A 18 10.14 -1.87 -2.02
C LEU A 18 9.19 -2.62 -1.09
N LEU A 19 7.88 -2.35 -1.19
CA LEU A 19 6.87 -3.07 -0.43
C LEU A 19 6.87 -4.56 -0.78
N THR A 20 6.86 -4.88 -2.07
CA THR A 20 6.90 -6.27 -2.56
C THR A 20 8.11 -7.01 -2.01
N ARG A 21 9.29 -6.38 -2.06
CA ARG A 21 10.52 -6.97 -1.50
C ARG A 21 10.44 -7.15 0.02
N ALA A 22 9.92 -6.18 0.75
CA ALA A 22 9.79 -6.26 2.21
C ALA A 22 8.85 -7.40 2.63
N VAL A 23 7.73 -7.58 1.93
CA VAL A 23 6.78 -8.69 2.16
C VAL A 23 7.47 -10.03 1.90
N ILE A 24 8.18 -10.18 0.79
CA ILE A 24 8.92 -11.42 0.45
C ILE A 24 9.94 -11.77 1.55
N GLU A 25 10.74 -10.80 2.00
CA GLU A 25 11.74 -11.06 3.04
C GLU A 25 11.12 -11.37 4.40
N ALA A 26 10.00 -10.74 4.75
CA ALA A 26 9.26 -11.06 5.97
C ALA A 26 8.71 -12.50 5.93
N LEU A 27 8.15 -12.94 4.79
CA LEU A 27 7.68 -14.31 4.59
C LEU A 27 8.83 -15.32 4.68
N LYS A 28 9.97 -15.03 4.06
CA LYS A 28 11.19 -15.87 4.19
C LYS A 28 11.69 -15.97 5.63
N ALA A 29 11.53 -14.90 6.42
CA ALA A 29 11.85 -14.87 7.83
C ALA A 29 10.79 -15.57 8.71
N GLY A 30 9.75 -16.18 8.12
CA GLY A 30 8.70 -16.89 8.84
C GLY A 30 7.68 -15.99 9.51
N ARG A 31 7.56 -14.72 9.09
CA ARG A 31 6.50 -13.83 9.59
C ARG A 31 5.16 -14.22 8.97
N SER A 32 4.12 -14.27 9.80
CA SER A 32 2.75 -14.52 9.35
C SER A 32 2.17 -13.30 8.63
N TRP A 33 1.14 -13.53 7.81
CA TRP A 33 0.43 -12.45 7.13
C TRP A 33 -0.20 -11.43 8.08
N ALA A 34 -0.70 -11.89 9.24
CA ALA A 34 -1.18 -11.01 10.30
C ALA A 34 -0.08 -10.07 10.84
N HIS A 35 1.14 -10.59 11.00
CA HIS A 35 2.27 -9.80 11.49
C HIS A 35 2.69 -8.75 10.44
N ILE A 36 2.74 -9.14 9.17
CA ILE A 36 3.05 -8.24 8.05
C ILE A 36 1.98 -7.14 7.96
N ALA A 37 0.70 -7.49 7.98
CA ALA A 37 -0.42 -6.56 7.96
C ALA A 37 -0.34 -5.52 9.09
N THR A 38 0.02 -5.96 10.30
CA THR A 38 0.20 -5.05 11.45
C THR A 38 1.31 -4.04 11.20
N GLN A 39 2.45 -4.45 10.63
CA GLN A 39 3.53 -3.52 10.28
C GLN A 39 3.13 -2.51 9.20
N LEU A 40 2.24 -2.93 8.29
CA LEU A 40 1.69 -2.07 7.24
C LEU A 40 0.54 -1.18 7.72
N GLY A 41 0.10 -1.30 8.98
CA GLY A 41 -1.06 -0.56 9.50
C GLY A 41 -2.39 -1.02 8.93
N VAL A 42 -2.45 -2.23 8.36
CA VAL A 42 -3.66 -2.83 7.80
C VAL A 42 -4.54 -3.34 8.94
N PRO A 43 -5.81 -2.91 9.01
CA PRO A 43 -6.72 -3.39 10.05
C PRO A 43 -7.03 -4.88 9.88
N PRO A 44 -7.34 -5.60 10.98
CA PRO A 44 -7.74 -7.00 10.89
C PRO A 44 -8.95 -7.21 9.97
N PRO A 45 -8.97 -8.29 9.16
CA PRO A 45 -10.11 -8.64 8.33
C PRO A 45 -11.36 -8.81 9.18
N ALA A 46 -12.48 -8.28 8.72
CA ALA A 46 -13.77 -8.52 9.36
C ALA A 46 -14.20 -9.98 9.11
N THR A 47 -14.24 -10.80 10.15
CA THR A 47 -14.76 -12.17 10.05
C THR A 47 -16.27 -12.14 10.15
N ARG A 48 -16.96 -12.65 9.12
CA ARG A 48 -18.41 -12.56 9.08
C ARG A 48 -19.12 -13.51 10.05
N ASP A 49 -18.46 -14.58 10.52
CA ASP A 49 -19.12 -15.64 11.28
C ASP A 49 -18.22 -16.37 12.30
N HIS A 50 -17.41 -15.63 13.08
CA HIS A 50 -16.46 -16.23 14.06
C HIS A 50 -15.46 -17.24 13.48
N LEU A 51 -15.34 -17.31 12.16
CA LEU A 51 -14.33 -18.11 11.49
C LEU A 51 -12.95 -17.54 11.81
N THR A 52 -11.98 -18.43 12.00
CA THR A 52 -10.58 -18.05 12.16
C THR A 52 -10.11 -17.32 10.91
N VAL A 53 -9.59 -16.11 11.07
CA VAL A 53 -8.97 -15.35 9.97
C VAL A 53 -7.86 -16.18 9.36
N THR A 54 -7.95 -16.42 8.06
CA THR A 54 -6.96 -17.19 7.32
C THR A 54 -5.84 -16.30 6.79
N ASP A 55 -4.73 -16.90 6.38
CA ASP A 55 -3.66 -16.18 5.69
C ASP A 55 -4.16 -15.49 4.41
N TRP A 56 -5.13 -16.10 3.71
CA TRP A 56 -5.77 -15.51 2.53
C TRP A 56 -6.54 -14.24 2.88
N ASP A 57 -7.31 -14.24 3.98
CA ASP A 57 -8.05 -13.05 4.41
C ASP A 57 -7.12 -11.87 4.72
N TRP A 58 -5.95 -12.17 5.31
CA TRP A 58 -4.93 -11.15 5.55
C TRP A 58 -4.29 -10.64 4.26
N GLN A 59 -4.03 -11.50 3.28
CA GLN A 59 -3.53 -11.08 1.96
C GLN A 59 -4.52 -10.14 1.29
N GLU A 60 -5.80 -10.51 1.24
CA GLU A 60 -6.85 -9.69 0.64
C GLU A 60 -7.02 -8.34 1.36
N ALA A 61 -6.90 -8.31 2.68
CA ALA A 61 -6.96 -7.07 3.45
C ALA A 61 -5.77 -6.14 3.13
N ILE A 62 -4.56 -6.69 2.95
CA ILE A 62 -3.39 -5.91 2.51
C ILE A 62 -3.65 -5.34 1.11
N VAL A 63 -4.09 -6.17 0.15
CA VAL A 63 -4.39 -5.72 -1.21
C VAL A 63 -5.43 -4.59 -1.21
N ALA A 64 -6.53 -4.77 -0.48
CA ALA A 64 -7.58 -3.76 -0.38
C ALA A 64 -7.07 -2.44 0.24
N HIS A 65 -6.23 -2.53 1.28
CA HIS A 65 -5.64 -1.36 1.93
C HIS A 65 -4.71 -0.58 1.00
N GLU A 66 -3.82 -1.29 0.31
CA GLU A 66 -2.85 -0.72 -0.62
C GLU A 66 -3.55 -0.07 -1.82
N ASN A 67 -4.56 -0.74 -2.39
CA ASN A 67 -5.39 -0.19 -3.46
C ASN A 67 -6.13 1.09 -3.01
N ALA A 68 -6.67 1.11 -1.78
CA ALA A 68 -7.29 2.30 -1.23
C ALA A 68 -6.27 3.43 -1.00
N ARG A 69 -5.02 3.11 -0.65
CA ARG A 69 -3.94 4.12 -0.58
C ARG A 69 -3.60 4.67 -1.96
N ALA A 70 -3.46 3.80 -2.97
CA ALA A 70 -3.20 4.21 -4.35
C ALA A 70 -4.31 5.12 -4.88
N ALA A 71 -5.58 4.75 -4.70
CA ALA A 71 -6.72 5.58 -5.11
C ALA A 71 -6.73 6.97 -4.45
N ARG A 72 -6.33 7.07 -3.17
CA ARG A 72 -6.19 8.37 -2.47
C ARG A 72 -5.03 9.20 -3.02
N LEU A 73 -3.96 8.57 -3.48
CA LEU A 73 -2.83 9.28 -4.08
C LEU A 73 -3.19 9.81 -5.47
N ASP A 74 -3.90 9.01 -6.26
CA ASP A 74 -4.42 9.41 -7.58
C ASP A 74 -5.39 10.60 -7.46
N ASP A 75 -6.29 10.60 -6.48
CA ASP A 75 -7.22 11.71 -6.24
C ASP A 75 -6.51 13.01 -5.82
N GLN A 76 -5.39 12.91 -5.10
CA GLN A 76 -4.57 14.07 -4.69
C GLN A 76 -3.67 14.61 -5.80
N THR A 77 -3.23 13.75 -6.73
CA THR A 77 -2.38 14.16 -7.86
C THR A 77 -3.19 14.78 -9.00
N TRP A 78 -4.52 14.65 -8.98
CA TRP A 78 -5.41 15.41 -9.86
C TRP A 78 -5.89 16.68 -9.14
N PRO A 79 -5.35 17.88 -9.44
CA PRO A 79 -6.08 19.07 -9.07
C PRO A 79 -7.42 19.00 -9.79
N ARG A 80 -8.53 19.13 -9.05
CA ARG A 80 -9.82 19.51 -9.62
C ARG A 80 -9.53 20.59 -10.66
N ARG A 81 -9.61 20.25 -11.95
CA ARG A 81 -9.64 21.24 -13.01
C ARG A 81 -10.95 21.97 -12.78
N SER A 82 -10.87 23.05 -12.00
CA SER A 82 -11.92 24.04 -11.89
C SER A 82 -12.26 24.44 -13.31
N SER A 83 -13.43 24.00 -13.74
CA SER A 83 -14.06 24.41 -14.99
C SER A 83 -14.25 25.93 -14.93
N THR A 84 -13.26 26.69 -15.36
CA THR A 84 -13.49 28.08 -15.76
C THR A 84 -14.06 28.03 -17.16
N SER A 85 -15.38 27.93 -17.23
CA SER A 85 -16.14 28.36 -18.38
C SER A 85 -16.84 29.64 -17.95
N GLN A 86 -16.28 30.78 -18.34
CA GLN A 86 -16.96 32.01 -18.76
C GLN A 86 -15.93 32.92 -19.43
#